data_AF-A0A813KJP6-F1
#
_entry.id   AF-A0A813KJP6-F1
#
_cell.length_a   1.000
_cell.length_b   1.000
_cell.length_c   1.000
_cell.angle_alpha   90.00
_cell.angle_beta   90.00
_cell.angle_gamma   90.00
#
_symmetry.space_group_name_H-M   'P 1'
#
loop_
_entity.id
_entity.type
_entity.pdbx_description
1 polymer ?
#
loop_
_entity_poly.entity_id
_entity_poly.type
_entity_poly.pdbx_seq_one_letter_code
_entity_poly.pdbx_strand_id
1 'polypeptide(L)'
;MAGFLTSATGPMTTHFWGPIANWGLAGSGMYDAATRGPEIINERMSATQVVYSALFVRFAWAVQPRNYILASCHTANVLAQSNQLRRWAVHKIESEPDTAPAQIRNISMLAGAAGVGIAGSVLASTPLQNSLKGGSGFIARMAAHPAGPFYIHFWAPNFKWALSVNNLLDINRPTEKISLSMTSAMTLTGVIFMRWSFVITPVNYSLFFVNLALSTSSGYHMARKVKADYFDKQ
;
A
#
# COMPACT_ATOMS: atom_id res chain seq x y z
N MET A 1 -30.07 -6.98 -11.10
CA MET A 1 -29.63 -6.71 -9.71
C MET A 1 -29.26 -7.97 -8.93
N ALA A 2 -30.09 -9.02 -8.90
CA ALA A 2 -29.81 -10.25 -8.14
C ALA A 2 -28.42 -10.87 -8.43
N GLY A 3 -27.99 -10.92 -9.70
CA GLY A 3 -26.70 -11.50 -10.09
C GLY A 3 -25.46 -10.76 -9.57
N PHE A 4 -25.52 -9.44 -9.33
CA PHE A 4 -24.39 -8.72 -8.73
C PHE A 4 -24.30 -8.98 -7.23
N LEU A 5 -25.45 -8.97 -6.54
CA LEU A 5 -25.54 -9.14 -5.08
C LEU A 5 -24.89 -10.44 -4.61
N THR A 6 -25.10 -11.52 -5.36
CA THR A 6 -24.61 -12.86 -5.04
C THR A 6 -23.36 -13.25 -5.83
N SER A 7 -22.77 -12.34 -6.61
CA SER A 7 -21.53 -12.63 -7.34
C SER A 7 -20.36 -12.83 -6.36
N ALA A 8 -19.31 -13.52 -6.81
CA ALA A 8 -18.12 -13.78 -5.98
C ALA A 8 -17.45 -12.49 -5.44
N THR A 9 -17.59 -11.37 -6.15
CA THR A 9 -17.10 -10.04 -5.76
C THR A 9 -18.23 -9.07 -5.40
N GLY A 10 -19.43 -9.59 -5.14
CA GLY A 10 -20.62 -8.84 -4.79
C GLY A 10 -20.70 -8.47 -3.30
N PRO A 11 -21.61 -7.55 -2.92
CA PRO A 11 -21.71 -6.97 -1.58
C PRO A 11 -21.98 -7.96 -0.44
N MET A 12 -22.36 -9.19 -0.74
CA MET A 12 -22.52 -10.24 0.27
C MET A 12 -21.21 -10.97 0.61
N THR A 13 -20.08 -10.57 0.01
CA THR A 13 -18.79 -11.24 0.21
C THR A 13 -17.73 -10.31 0.79
N THR A 14 -16.74 -10.93 1.43
CA THR A 14 -15.50 -10.28 1.88
C THR A 14 -14.71 -9.65 0.73
N HIS A 15 -14.85 -10.19 -0.49
CA HIS A 15 -14.17 -9.69 -1.69
C HIS A 15 -14.73 -8.37 -2.21
N PHE A 16 -15.92 -7.94 -1.76
CA PHE A 16 -16.47 -6.61 -2.05
C PHE A 16 -16.02 -5.58 -1.02
N TRP A 17 -16.26 -5.85 0.26
CA TRP A 17 -16.03 -4.86 1.31
C TRP A 17 -14.53 -4.58 1.53
N GLY A 18 -13.64 -5.54 1.25
CA GLY A 18 -12.19 -5.36 1.35
C GLY A 18 -11.71 -4.20 0.47
N PRO A 19 -11.97 -4.27 -0.84
CA PRO A 19 -11.76 -3.17 -1.76
C PRO A 19 -12.45 -1.86 -1.36
N ILE A 20 -13.69 -1.91 -0.83
CA ILE A 20 -14.38 -0.70 -0.36
C ILE A 20 -13.61 -0.04 0.79
N ALA A 21 -13.09 -0.78 1.75
CA ALA A 21 -12.26 -0.22 2.82
C ALA A 21 -10.98 0.44 2.27
N ASN A 22 -10.40 -0.11 1.20
CA ASN A 22 -9.19 0.46 0.57
C ASN A 22 -9.45 1.81 -0.13
N TRP A 23 -10.69 2.16 -0.47
CA TRP A 23 -11.02 3.50 -0.98
C TRP A 23 -10.70 4.61 0.02
N GLY A 24 -10.63 4.30 1.33
CA GLY A 24 -10.23 5.26 2.35
C GLY A 24 -8.86 5.89 2.09
N LEU A 25 -7.89 5.12 1.56
CA LEU A 25 -6.54 5.63 1.26
C LEU A 25 -6.52 6.58 0.05
N ALA A 26 -7.24 6.22 -1.01
CA ALA A 26 -7.39 7.09 -2.17
C ALA A 26 -8.16 8.37 -1.77
N GLY A 27 -9.23 8.20 -0.99
CA GLY A 27 -10.05 9.27 -0.44
C GLY A 27 -9.25 10.25 0.41
N SER A 28 -8.43 9.76 1.35
CA SER A 28 -7.57 10.63 2.17
C SER A 28 -6.53 11.36 1.32
N GLY A 29 -5.93 10.69 0.33
CA GLY A 29 -5.01 11.32 -0.62
C GLY A 29 -5.67 12.45 -1.42
N MET A 30 -6.90 12.24 -1.90
CA MET A 30 -7.67 13.27 -2.61
C MET A 30 -8.11 14.40 -1.67
N TYR A 31 -8.56 14.07 -0.46
CA TYR A 31 -8.96 15.04 0.56
C TYR A 31 -7.81 15.96 0.94
N ASP A 32 -6.63 15.42 1.22
CA ASP A 32 -5.43 16.21 1.51
C ASP A 32 -5.04 17.09 0.31
N ALA A 33 -5.23 16.59 -0.92
CA ALA A 33 -4.96 17.37 -2.13
C ALA A 33 -5.87 18.60 -2.24
N ALA A 34 -7.12 18.47 -1.81
CA ALA A 34 -8.13 19.52 -1.88
C ALA A 34 -8.08 20.50 -0.69
N THR A 35 -7.64 20.06 0.49
CA THR A 35 -7.85 20.81 1.74
C THR A 35 -6.57 21.21 2.48
N ARG A 36 -5.39 20.68 2.09
CA ARG A 36 -4.14 20.88 2.81
C ARG A 36 -3.03 21.35 1.90
N GLY A 37 -2.04 22.07 2.43
CA GLY A 37 -0.83 22.47 1.70
C GLY A 37 0.11 21.30 1.38
N PRO A 38 1.09 21.47 0.47
CA PRO A 38 2.07 20.45 0.11
C PRO A 38 3.03 20.03 1.25
N GLU A 39 3.10 20.78 2.34
CA GLU A 39 4.04 20.63 3.46
C GLU A 39 3.74 19.41 4.32
N ILE A 40 2.49 18.94 4.28
CA ILE A 40 2.07 17.72 4.96
C ILE A 40 2.35 16.45 4.14
N ILE A 41 2.74 16.61 2.86
CA ILE A 41 2.96 15.48 1.96
C ILE A 41 4.19 14.71 2.45
N ASN A 42 4.01 13.40 2.58
CA ASN A 42 5.10 12.48 2.86
C ASN A 42 5.49 11.80 1.55
N GLU A 43 6.53 12.31 0.93
CA GLU A 43 7.03 11.91 -0.38
C GLU A 43 7.44 10.43 -0.44
N ARG A 44 8.06 9.90 0.63
CA ARG A 44 8.44 8.49 0.70
C ARG A 44 7.21 7.58 0.78
N MET A 45 6.22 7.98 1.60
CA MET A 45 4.95 7.27 1.71
C MET A 45 4.17 7.31 0.40
N SER A 46 4.02 8.49 -0.23
CA SER A 46 3.32 8.62 -1.51
C SER A 46 3.98 7.78 -2.60
N ALA A 47 5.30 7.81 -2.73
CA ALA A 47 6.04 6.97 -3.69
C ALA A 47 5.82 5.48 -3.44
N THR A 48 5.88 5.05 -2.17
CA THR A 48 5.60 3.66 -1.81
C THR A 48 4.17 3.27 -2.14
N GLN A 49 3.19 4.14 -1.86
CA GLN A 49 1.79 3.87 -2.16
C GLN A 49 1.51 3.81 -3.67
N VAL A 50 2.22 4.58 -4.51
CA VAL A 50 2.15 4.45 -5.98
C VAL A 50 2.61 3.07 -6.41
N VAL A 51 3.82 2.66 -6.02
CA VAL A 51 4.39 1.35 -6.41
C VAL A 51 3.52 0.21 -5.86
N TYR A 52 3.17 0.27 -4.58
CA TYR A 52 2.29 -0.70 -3.92
C TYR A 52 0.95 -0.83 -4.64
N SER A 53 0.31 0.28 -4.99
CA SER A 53 -1.02 0.25 -5.61
C SER A 53 -0.97 -0.26 -7.04
N ALA A 54 0.06 0.10 -7.81
CA ALA A 54 0.25 -0.44 -9.16
C ALA A 54 0.37 -1.98 -9.16
N LEU A 55 1.04 -2.54 -8.15
CA LEU A 55 1.11 -4.00 -7.97
C LEU A 55 -0.25 -4.61 -7.65
N PHE A 56 -1.04 -3.95 -6.82
CA PHE A 56 -2.35 -4.44 -6.46
C PHE A 56 -3.36 -4.34 -7.61
N VAL A 57 -3.20 -3.39 -8.55
CA VAL A 57 -3.96 -3.38 -9.81
C VAL A 57 -3.69 -4.67 -10.60
N ARG A 58 -2.41 -5.08 -10.72
CA ARG A 58 -2.04 -6.35 -11.35
C ARG A 58 -2.62 -7.55 -10.57
N PHE A 59 -2.53 -7.54 -9.25
CA PHE A 59 -3.09 -8.61 -8.41
C PHE A 59 -4.59 -8.78 -8.61
N ALA A 60 -5.34 -7.67 -8.60
CA ALA A 60 -6.77 -7.64 -8.83
C ALA A 60 -7.17 -8.20 -10.20
N TRP A 61 -6.31 -8.05 -11.21
CA TRP A 61 -6.51 -8.60 -12.55
C TRP A 61 -6.14 -10.07 -12.67
N ALA A 62 -5.12 -10.52 -11.92
CA ALA A 62 -4.61 -11.89 -11.98
C ALA A 62 -5.39 -12.88 -11.12
N VAL A 63 -5.97 -12.44 -10.00
CA VAL A 63 -6.81 -13.28 -9.14
C VAL A 63 -8.06 -13.74 -9.89
N GLN A 64 -8.50 -14.97 -9.64
CA GLN A 64 -9.73 -15.54 -10.22
C GLN A 64 -10.77 -15.83 -9.13
N PRO A 65 -12.01 -15.33 -9.28
CA PRO A 65 -12.48 -14.40 -10.32
C PRO A 65 -11.83 -13.01 -10.17
N ARG A 66 -11.71 -12.28 -11.29
CA ARG A 66 -11.13 -10.93 -11.29
C ARG A 66 -11.89 -9.99 -10.37
N ASN A 67 -11.16 -9.15 -9.63
CA ASN A 67 -11.75 -8.20 -8.70
C ASN A 67 -11.64 -6.76 -9.21
N TYR A 68 -12.62 -6.32 -10.01
CA TYR A 68 -12.62 -4.98 -10.62
C TYR A 68 -12.72 -3.84 -9.60
N ILE A 69 -13.34 -4.06 -8.44
CA ILE A 69 -13.45 -3.04 -7.38
C ILE A 69 -12.09 -2.84 -6.71
N LEU A 70 -11.34 -3.93 -6.51
CA LEU A 70 -9.96 -3.85 -6.02
C LEU A 70 -9.08 -3.13 -7.05
N ALA A 71 -9.22 -3.46 -8.34
CA ALA A 71 -8.47 -2.78 -9.39
C ALA A 71 -8.78 -1.27 -9.40
N SER A 72 -10.06 -0.88 -9.30
CA SER A 72 -10.45 0.54 -9.35
C SER A 72 -9.97 1.33 -8.15
N CYS A 73 -10.07 0.79 -6.93
CA CYS A 73 -9.60 1.50 -5.73
C CYS A 73 -8.08 1.73 -5.77
N HIS A 74 -7.32 0.75 -6.26
CA HIS A 74 -5.87 0.90 -6.39
C HIS A 74 -5.45 1.82 -7.54
N THR A 75 -6.16 1.81 -8.67
CA THR A 75 -5.96 2.80 -9.74
C THR A 75 -6.22 4.21 -9.22
N ALA A 76 -7.32 4.42 -8.50
CA ALA A 76 -7.61 5.71 -7.86
C ALA A 76 -6.50 6.14 -6.90
N ASN A 77 -5.97 5.20 -6.09
CA ASN A 77 -4.87 5.51 -5.18
C ASN A 77 -3.56 5.83 -5.93
N VAL A 78 -3.24 5.15 -7.04
CA VAL A 78 -2.09 5.50 -7.89
C VAL A 78 -2.21 6.94 -8.36
N LEU A 79 -3.38 7.35 -8.87
CA LEU A 79 -3.61 8.71 -9.36
C LEU A 79 -3.53 9.75 -8.22
N ALA A 80 -4.20 9.49 -7.10
CA ALA A 80 -4.18 10.37 -5.94
C ALA A 80 -2.76 10.61 -5.42
N GLN A 81 -1.97 9.55 -5.25
CA GLN A 81 -0.60 9.64 -4.74
C GLN A 81 0.38 10.20 -5.76
N SER A 82 0.17 9.95 -7.06
CA SER A 82 0.95 10.60 -8.13
C SER A 82 0.71 12.11 -8.14
N ASN A 83 -0.54 12.56 -7.92
CA ASN A 83 -0.82 13.98 -7.77
C ASN A 83 -0.17 14.55 -6.50
N GLN A 84 -0.16 13.82 -5.37
CA GLN A 84 0.56 14.26 -4.18
C GLN A 84 2.07 14.41 -4.44
N LEU A 85 2.70 13.44 -5.11
CA LEU A 85 4.11 13.55 -5.50
C LEU A 85 4.37 14.75 -6.42
N ARG A 86 3.48 15.01 -7.38
CA ARG A 86 3.58 16.21 -8.23
C ARG A 86 3.52 17.49 -7.41
N ARG A 87 2.55 17.60 -6.49
CA ARG A 87 2.40 18.78 -5.61
C ARG A 87 3.63 19.01 -4.73
N TRP A 88 4.15 17.93 -4.14
CA TRP A 88 5.39 17.97 -3.37
C TRP A 88 6.58 18.40 -4.23
N ALA A 89 6.74 17.85 -5.44
CA ALA A 89 7.86 18.17 -6.31
C ALA A 89 7.84 19.65 -6.74
N VAL A 90 6.67 20.17 -7.13
CA VAL A 90 6.51 21.60 -7.48
C VAL A 90 6.88 22.47 -6.28
N HIS A 91 6.31 22.20 -5.11
CA HIS A 91 6.61 22.95 -3.90
C HIS A 91 8.10 22.90 -3.52
N LYS A 92 8.75 21.75 -3.66
CA LYS A 92 10.19 21.62 -3.39
C LYS A 92 11.04 22.42 -4.36
N ILE A 93 10.72 22.41 -5.65
CA ILE A 93 11.44 23.21 -6.66
C ILE A 93 11.33 24.70 -6.33
N GLU A 94 10.16 25.16 -5.88
CA GLU A 94 9.92 26.56 -5.55
C GLU A 94 10.58 26.98 -4.22
N SER A 95 10.52 26.15 -3.19
CA SER A 95 10.99 26.48 -1.84
C SER A 95 12.47 26.18 -1.59
N GLU A 96 13.04 25.16 -2.24
CA GLU A 96 14.39 24.66 -1.98
C GLU A 96 15.11 24.33 -3.32
N PRO A 97 15.28 25.30 -4.24
CA PRO A 97 15.73 25.06 -5.61
C PRO A 97 17.10 24.37 -5.70
N ASP A 98 18.00 24.61 -4.74
CA ASP A 98 19.34 24.01 -4.73
C ASP A 98 19.33 22.52 -4.38
N THR A 99 18.38 22.06 -3.56
CA THR A 99 18.34 20.67 -3.08
C THR A 99 17.25 19.84 -3.75
N ALA A 100 16.21 20.48 -4.28
CA ALA A 100 15.06 19.83 -4.88
C ALA A 100 15.42 18.86 -6.03
N PRO A 101 16.31 19.21 -7.00
CA PRO A 101 16.66 18.29 -8.07
C PRO A 101 17.25 16.96 -7.56
N ALA A 102 18.09 17.02 -6.52
CA ALA A 102 18.69 15.84 -5.93
C ALA A 102 17.65 14.98 -5.19
N GLN A 103 16.76 15.61 -4.40
CA GLN A 103 15.71 14.89 -3.67
C GLN A 103 14.71 14.23 -4.62
N ILE A 104 14.24 14.95 -5.64
CA ILE A 104 13.32 14.43 -6.66
C ILE A 104 13.97 13.26 -7.42
N ARG A 105 15.24 13.40 -7.82
CA ARG A 105 15.98 12.32 -8.47
C ARG A 105 16.09 11.10 -7.56
N ASN A 106 16.41 11.27 -6.28
CA ASN A 106 16.55 10.13 -5.35
C ASN A 106 15.26 9.33 -5.18
N ILE A 107 14.12 10.01 -5.01
CA ILE A 107 12.82 9.33 -4.90
C ILE A 107 12.43 8.68 -6.22
N SER A 108 12.68 9.35 -7.34
CA SER A 108 12.41 8.80 -8.68
C SER A 108 13.26 7.58 -8.96
N MET A 109 14.54 7.60 -8.58
CA MET A 109 15.44 6.44 -8.67
C MET A 109 14.98 5.30 -7.77
N LEU A 110 14.57 5.58 -6.53
CA LEU A 110 14.07 4.54 -5.63
C LEU A 110 12.79 3.88 -6.17
N ALA A 111 11.83 4.68 -6.63
CA ALA A 111 10.59 4.17 -7.22
C ALA A 111 10.86 3.41 -8.54
N GLY A 112 11.74 3.94 -9.39
CA GLY A 112 12.17 3.29 -10.63
C GLY A 112 12.89 1.97 -10.38
N ALA A 113 13.84 1.93 -9.44
CA ALA A 113 14.55 0.73 -9.05
C ALA A 113 13.60 -0.33 -8.46
N ALA A 114 12.65 0.08 -7.61
CA ALA A 114 11.61 -0.82 -7.12
C ALA A 114 10.78 -1.37 -8.28
N GLY A 115 10.32 -0.51 -9.20
CA GLY A 115 9.55 -0.91 -10.39
C GLY A 115 10.31 -1.90 -11.28
N VAL A 116 11.58 -1.63 -11.59
CA VAL A 116 12.46 -2.50 -12.37
C VAL A 116 12.71 -3.82 -11.64
N GLY A 117 13.00 -3.78 -10.34
CA GLY A 117 13.20 -4.99 -9.53
C GLY A 117 11.96 -5.88 -9.53
N ILE A 118 10.77 -5.30 -9.39
CA ILE A 118 9.52 -6.04 -9.44
C ILE A 118 9.28 -6.61 -10.86
N ALA A 119 9.43 -5.79 -11.91
CA ALA A 119 9.27 -6.25 -13.29
C ALA A 119 10.26 -7.38 -13.62
N GLY A 120 11.52 -7.25 -13.24
CA GLY A 120 12.55 -8.28 -13.38
C GLY A 120 12.18 -9.56 -12.62
N SER A 121 11.74 -9.45 -11.36
CA SER A 121 11.32 -10.60 -10.56
C SER A 121 10.13 -11.35 -11.20
N VAL A 122 9.20 -10.61 -11.80
CA VAL A 122 8.08 -11.18 -12.54
C VAL A 122 8.55 -11.88 -13.81
N LEU A 123 9.37 -11.22 -14.63
CA LEU A 123 9.82 -11.78 -15.91
C LEU A 123 10.68 -13.04 -15.69
N ALA A 124 11.48 -13.05 -14.64
CA ALA A 124 12.29 -14.21 -14.25
C ALA A 124 11.50 -15.28 -13.47
N SER A 125 10.27 -14.99 -13.00
CA SER A 125 9.55 -15.88 -12.09
C SER A 125 9.30 -17.27 -12.67
N THR A 126 8.80 -17.36 -13.91
CA THR A 126 8.51 -18.64 -14.58
C THR A 126 9.77 -19.48 -14.86
N PRO A 127 10.81 -18.97 -15.55
CA PRO A 127 12.01 -19.77 -15.81
C PRO A 127 12.71 -20.19 -14.51
N LEU A 128 12.78 -19.30 -13.52
CA LEU A 128 13.37 -19.61 -12.21
C LEU A 128 12.54 -20.67 -11.47
N GLN A 129 11.21 -20.55 -11.47
CA GLN A 129 10.34 -21.53 -10.84
C GLN A 129 10.50 -22.92 -11.47
N ASN A 130 10.56 -22.99 -12.80
CA ASN A 130 10.72 -24.25 -13.52
C ASN A 130 12.07 -24.91 -13.21
N SER A 131 13.15 -24.12 -13.14
CA SER A 131 14.47 -24.61 -12.75
C SER A 131 14.46 -25.16 -11.31
N LEU A 132 13.90 -24.41 -10.36
CA LEU A 132 13.88 -24.81 -8.95
C LEU A 132 12.94 -26.01 -8.67
N LYS A 133 11.85 -26.15 -9.43
CA LYS A 133 10.97 -27.32 -9.38
C LYS A 133 11.65 -28.60 -9.85
N GLY A 134 12.65 -28.49 -10.73
CA GLY A 134 13.44 -29.63 -11.22
C GLY A 134 14.42 -30.20 -10.18
N GLY A 135 14.65 -29.51 -9.07
CA GLY A 135 15.46 -29.99 -7.95
C GLY A 135 14.71 -30.92 -6.99
N SER A 136 15.33 -31.23 -5.86
CA SER A 136 14.73 -32.02 -4.78
C SER A 136 14.78 -31.30 -3.44
N GLY A 137 14.01 -31.78 -2.46
CA GLY A 137 14.02 -31.24 -1.09
C GLY A 137 13.19 -29.97 -0.87
N PHE A 138 13.57 -29.19 0.14
CA PHE A 138 12.79 -28.03 0.62
C PHE A 138 12.62 -26.94 -0.44
N ILE A 139 13.65 -26.64 -1.23
CA ILE A 139 13.62 -25.58 -2.25
C ILE A 139 12.62 -25.90 -3.37
N ALA A 140 12.62 -27.15 -3.87
CA ALA A 140 11.66 -27.58 -4.89
C ALA A 140 10.21 -27.55 -4.36
N ARG A 141 10.00 -27.97 -3.10
CA ARG A 141 8.69 -27.89 -2.43
C ARG A 141 8.21 -26.45 -2.30
N MET A 142 9.05 -25.53 -1.86
CA MET A 142 8.71 -24.11 -1.74
C MET A 142 8.45 -23.47 -3.11
N ALA A 143 9.21 -23.83 -4.14
CA ALA A 143 9.02 -23.34 -5.50
C ALA A 143 7.68 -23.78 -6.11
N ALA A 144 7.20 -24.97 -5.76
CA ALA A 144 5.91 -25.50 -6.20
C ALA A 144 4.71 -25.09 -5.33
N HIS A 145 4.93 -24.59 -4.11
CA HIS A 145 3.86 -24.29 -3.17
C HIS A 145 2.94 -23.16 -3.68
N PRO A 146 1.60 -23.30 -3.67
CA PRO A 146 0.66 -22.27 -4.17
C PRO A 146 0.73 -20.91 -3.47
N ALA A 147 1.26 -20.86 -2.24
CA ALA A 147 1.57 -19.63 -1.50
C ALA A 147 3.08 -19.35 -1.43
N GLY A 148 3.87 -20.00 -2.28
CA GLY A 148 5.33 -19.87 -2.36
C GLY A 148 5.76 -18.60 -3.12
N PRO A 149 7.07 -18.31 -3.16
CA PRO A 149 7.63 -17.03 -3.62
C PRO A 149 7.44 -16.75 -5.12
N PHE A 150 6.91 -17.70 -5.89
CA PHE A 150 6.59 -17.51 -7.31
C PHE A 150 5.13 -17.15 -7.57
N TYR A 151 4.29 -17.14 -6.53
CA TYR A 151 2.86 -16.87 -6.66
C TYR A 151 2.51 -15.49 -6.10
N ILE A 152 1.51 -14.86 -6.71
CA ILE A 152 1.13 -13.48 -6.37
C ILE A 152 0.59 -13.33 -4.94
N HIS A 153 0.02 -14.40 -4.38
CA HIS A 153 -0.46 -14.45 -2.99
C HIS A 153 0.67 -14.35 -1.96
N PHE A 154 1.91 -14.72 -2.32
CA PHE A 154 3.07 -14.50 -1.47
C PHE A 154 3.44 -13.02 -1.42
N TRP A 155 3.49 -12.35 -2.58
CA TRP A 155 3.99 -10.99 -2.67
C TRP A 155 3.00 -9.93 -2.19
N ALA A 156 1.68 -10.12 -2.42
CA ALA A 156 0.68 -9.12 -2.06
C ALA A 156 0.71 -8.73 -0.55
N PRO A 157 0.77 -9.67 0.42
CA PRO A 157 0.97 -9.34 1.82
C PRO A 157 2.36 -8.74 2.10
N ASN A 158 3.42 -9.29 1.49
CA ASN A 158 4.79 -8.87 1.79
C ASN A 158 5.07 -7.41 1.40
N PHE A 159 4.52 -6.92 0.29
CA PHE A 159 4.67 -5.51 -0.09
C PHE A 159 3.98 -4.55 0.89
N LYS A 160 3.01 -5.03 1.67
CA LYS A 160 2.33 -4.20 2.68
C LYS A 160 3.25 -3.81 3.84
N TRP A 161 4.31 -4.58 4.09
CA TRP A 161 5.33 -4.22 5.07
C TRP A 161 5.99 -2.87 4.77
N ALA A 162 6.13 -2.49 3.50
CA ALA A 162 6.73 -1.22 3.10
C ALA A 162 5.99 0.00 3.70
N LEU A 163 4.67 -0.09 3.86
CA LEU A 163 3.88 0.98 4.50
C LEU A 163 4.24 1.14 5.98
N SER A 164 4.40 0.02 6.70
CA SER A 164 4.78 0.05 8.11
C SER A 164 6.22 0.51 8.29
N VAL A 165 7.13 0.09 7.41
CA VAL A 165 8.53 0.55 7.39
C VAL A 165 8.59 2.06 7.21
N ASN A 166 7.82 2.63 6.28
CA ASN A 166 7.78 4.09 6.12
C ASN A 166 7.30 4.79 7.39
N ASN A 167 6.24 4.30 8.04
CA ASN A 167 5.80 4.87 9.32
C ASN A 167 6.91 4.83 10.38
N LEU A 168 7.69 3.74 10.44
CA LEU A 168 8.81 3.63 11.38
C LEU A 168 9.96 4.58 11.02
N LEU A 169 10.29 4.71 9.74
CA LEU A 169 11.30 5.67 9.25
C LEU A 169 10.89 7.13 9.49
N ASP A 170 9.61 7.37 9.70
CA ASP A 170 9.04 8.68 10.03
C ASP A 170 8.73 8.83 11.53
N ILE A 171 9.22 7.96 12.41
CA ILE A 171 8.90 8.01 13.86
C ILE A 171 9.18 9.38 14.50
N ASN A 172 10.15 10.13 13.96
CA ASN A 172 10.52 11.47 14.42
C ASN A 172 9.98 12.61 13.54
N ARG A 173 9.04 12.33 12.62
CA ARG A 173 8.44 13.36 11.75
C ARG A 173 7.70 14.40 12.61
N PRO A 174 7.91 15.71 12.37
CA PRO A 174 7.19 16.76 13.08
C PRO A 174 5.67 16.61 12.93
N THR A 175 4.93 16.85 14.01
CA THR A 175 3.48 16.64 14.08
C THR A 175 2.71 17.54 13.10
N GLU A 176 3.25 18.69 12.75
CA GLU A 176 2.67 19.66 11.82
C GLU A 176 2.68 19.10 10.39
N LYS A 177 3.62 18.20 10.09
CA LYS A 177 3.80 17.55 8.79
C LYS A 177 3.13 16.18 8.70
N ILE A 178 2.36 15.78 9.71
CA ILE A 178 1.59 14.53 9.71
C ILE A 178 0.21 14.81 9.13
N SER A 179 -0.13 14.13 8.03
CA SER A 179 -1.51 14.09 7.54
C SER A 179 -2.39 13.28 8.49
N LEU A 180 -3.35 13.94 9.14
CA LEU A 180 -4.33 13.26 9.98
C LEU A 180 -5.26 12.36 9.16
N SER A 181 -5.66 12.78 7.95
CA SER A 181 -6.59 12.01 7.12
C SER A 181 -5.94 10.70 6.64
N MET A 182 -4.69 10.76 6.16
CA MET A 182 -3.95 9.61 5.67
C MET A 182 -3.62 8.64 6.79
N THR A 183 -3.10 9.14 7.92
CA THR A 183 -2.76 8.28 9.06
C THR A 183 -4.00 7.62 9.67
N SER A 184 -5.13 8.32 9.73
CA SER A 184 -6.41 7.74 10.15
C SER A 184 -6.88 6.66 9.18
N ALA A 185 -6.83 6.92 7.86
CA ALA A 185 -7.21 5.94 6.85
C ALA A 185 -6.34 4.69 6.91
N MET A 186 -5.01 4.83 7.06
CA MET A 186 -4.08 3.71 7.23
C MET A 186 -4.35 2.91 8.50
N THR A 187 -4.61 3.60 9.62
CA THR A 187 -4.91 2.97 10.91
C THR A 187 -6.18 2.15 10.83
N LEU A 188 -7.28 2.76 10.39
CA LEU A 188 -8.58 2.10 10.27
C LEU A 188 -8.54 0.93 9.28
N THR A 189 -7.87 1.11 8.14
CA THR A 189 -7.66 0.02 7.18
C THR A 189 -6.90 -1.13 7.84
N GLY A 190 -5.84 -0.86 8.60
CA GLY A 190 -5.12 -1.88 9.36
C GLY A 190 -6.05 -2.67 10.29
N VAL A 191 -6.84 -2.00 11.12
CA VAL A 191 -7.80 -2.65 12.05
C VAL A 191 -8.82 -3.52 11.29
N ILE A 192 -9.42 -2.99 10.23
CA ILE A 192 -10.41 -3.72 9.43
C ILE A 192 -9.80 -5.00 8.85
N PHE A 193 -8.60 -4.90 8.27
CA PHE A 193 -7.93 -6.03 7.63
C PHE A 193 -7.35 -7.04 8.64
N MET A 194 -7.07 -6.64 9.89
CA MET A 194 -6.77 -7.59 10.97
C MET A 194 -7.94 -8.54 11.21
N ARG A 195 -9.17 -8.05 11.34
CA ARG A 195 -10.35 -8.93 11.44
C ARG A 195 -10.50 -9.80 10.19
N TRP A 196 -10.31 -9.19 9.02
CA TRP A 196 -10.49 -9.89 7.75
C TRP A 196 -9.60 -11.10 7.58
N SER A 197 -8.37 -11.02 8.11
CA SER A 197 -7.39 -12.10 8.04
C SER A 197 -7.86 -13.43 8.63
N PHE A 198 -8.81 -13.39 9.56
CA PHE A 198 -9.43 -14.58 10.18
C PHE A 198 -10.77 -14.99 9.56
N VAL A 199 -11.40 -14.11 8.78
CA VAL A 199 -12.71 -14.39 8.14
C VAL A 199 -12.53 -14.94 6.72
N ILE A 200 -11.42 -14.61 6.07
CA ILE A 200 -11.08 -15.23 4.78
C ILE A 200 -10.72 -16.71 4.98
N THR A 201 -11.04 -17.53 3.98
CA THR A 201 -10.73 -18.97 3.98
C THR A 201 -9.75 -19.28 2.85
N PRO A 202 -8.59 -19.89 3.14
CA PRO A 202 -8.07 -20.20 4.48
C PRO A 202 -7.66 -18.95 5.28
N VAL A 203 -7.60 -19.08 6.61
CA VAL A 203 -7.10 -18.04 7.53
C VAL A 203 -5.68 -17.63 7.15
N ASN A 204 -5.38 -16.33 7.18
CA ASN A 204 -4.10 -15.79 6.76
C ASN A 204 -3.41 -14.98 7.87
N TYR A 205 -2.56 -15.65 8.65
CA TYR A 205 -1.79 -15.01 9.71
C TYR A 205 -0.78 -13.95 9.21
N SER A 206 -0.22 -14.13 8.01
CA SER A 206 0.68 -13.11 7.43
C SER A 206 -0.07 -11.80 7.18
N LEU A 207 -1.31 -11.89 6.65
CA LEU A 207 -2.20 -10.75 6.48
C LEU A 207 -2.55 -10.10 7.83
N PHE A 208 -2.73 -10.89 8.90
CA PHE A 208 -2.93 -10.34 10.24
C PHE A 208 -1.75 -9.46 10.66
N PHE A 209 -0.52 -10.01 10.63
CA PHE A 209 0.67 -9.32 11.16
C PHE A 209 1.03 -8.06 10.36
N VAL A 210 0.92 -8.07 9.03
CA VAL A 210 1.19 -6.86 8.22
C VAL A 210 0.21 -5.74 8.55
N ASN A 211 -1.05 -6.07 8.88
CA ASN A 211 -2.06 -5.08 9.22
C ASN A 211 -1.99 -4.63 10.67
N LEU A 212 -1.58 -5.52 11.59
CA LEU A 212 -1.23 -5.14 12.96
C LEU A 212 -0.07 -4.15 12.97
N ALA A 213 1.00 -4.42 12.21
CA ALA A 213 2.13 -3.51 12.06
C ALA A 213 1.72 -2.17 11.44
N LEU A 214 0.86 -2.20 10.41
CA LEU A 214 0.35 -0.98 9.79
C LEU A 214 -0.49 -0.17 10.78
N SER A 215 -1.44 -0.80 11.45
CA SER A 215 -2.36 -0.15 12.40
C SER A 215 -1.61 0.45 13.58
N THR A 216 -0.62 -0.25 14.13
CA THR A 216 0.16 0.24 15.27
C THR A 216 1.09 1.37 14.87
N SER A 217 1.83 1.23 13.76
CA SER A 217 2.77 2.26 13.29
C SER A 217 2.07 3.53 12.81
N SER A 218 0.94 3.43 12.09
CA SER A 218 0.15 4.61 11.70
C SER A 218 -0.67 5.17 12.87
N GLY A 219 -1.15 4.31 13.78
CA GLY A 219 -1.85 4.71 14.99
C GLY A 219 -0.98 5.53 15.93
N TYR A 220 0.32 5.23 16.02
CA TYR A 220 1.28 6.06 16.74
C TYR A 220 1.33 7.50 16.18
N HIS A 221 1.46 7.65 14.85
CA HIS A 221 1.47 8.95 14.18
C HIS A 221 0.15 9.71 14.33
N MET A 222 -0.97 8.98 14.23
CA MET A 222 -2.30 9.52 14.48
C MET A 222 -2.44 10.04 15.92
N ALA A 223 -2.02 9.26 16.92
CA ALA A 223 -2.12 9.61 18.33
C ALA A 223 -1.29 10.86 18.67
N ARG A 224 -0.02 10.93 18.23
CA ARG A 224 0.82 12.12 18.46
C ARG A 224 0.28 13.36 17.75
N LYS A 225 -0.32 13.20 16.57
CA LYS A 225 -0.94 14.29 15.83
C LYS A 225 -2.17 14.82 16.56
N VAL A 226 -3.05 13.92 17.01
CA VAL A 226 -4.23 14.29 17.80
C VAL A 226 -3.84 14.98 19.10
N LYS A 227 -2.84 14.45 19.83
CA LYS A 227 -2.29 15.10 21.04
C LYS A 227 -1.83 16.53 20.74
N ALA A 228 -0.99 16.69 19.73
CA ALA A 228 -0.44 18.00 19.36
C ALA A 228 -1.50 19.00 18.89
N ASP A 229 -2.53 18.56 18.17
CA ASP A 229 -3.54 19.47 17.61
C ASP A 229 -4.64 19.86 18.60
N TYR A 230 -5.01 18.97 19.53
CA TYR A 230 -6.20 19.16 20.36
C TYR A 230 -5.92 19.27 21.86
N PHE A 231 -4.76 18.81 22.32
CA PHE A 231 -4.43 18.78 23.76
C PHE A 231 -3.27 19.71 24.12
N ASP A 232 -2.23 19.79 23.28
CA ASP A 232 -1.03 20.58 23.59
C ASP A 232 -1.12 22.05 23.13
N LYS A 233 -2.09 22.39 22.28
CA LYS A 233 -2.35 23.75 21.79
C LYS A 233 -3.31 24.55 22.69
N GLN A 234 -3.57 24.07 23.90
CA GLN A 234 -4.32 24.77 24.95
C GLN A 234 -3.35 25.51 25.88
#